data_AF-A0A7W5B7L7-F1
#
_entry.id   AF-A0A7W5B7L7-F1
#
_cell.length_a   1.000
_cell.length_b   1.000
_cell.length_c   1.000
_cell.angle_alpha   90.00
_cell.angle_beta   90.00
_cell.angle_gamma   90.00
#
_symmetry.space_group_name_H-M   'P 1'
#
loop_
_entity.id
_entity.type
_entity.pdbx_description
1 polymer ?
#
loop_
_entity_poly.entity_id
_entity_poly.type
_entity_poly.pdbx_seq_one_letter_code
_entity_poly.pdbx_strand_id
1 'polypeptide(L)'
;MCPSNVPIPSADAPDAALAARHEIGYDGRHYLYREYRYEHFADALSYARLDQARPGCRPDPAFVARWDAPWQPDPAQQEQMARWGIGFAAGYYLLDGYRYEHLADALSYARQRAAPVPAAHSA
;
A
#
# COMPACT_ATOMS: atom_id res chain seq x y z
N MET A 1 -19.82 26.04 -14.96
CA MET A 1 -19.94 24.65 -14.47
C MET A 1 -18.59 23.96 -14.65
N CYS A 2 -17.94 23.50 -13.58
CA CYS A 2 -16.70 22.72 -13.67
C CYS A 2 -17.02 21.26 -13.35
N PRO A 3 -16.73 20.29 -14.22
CA PRO A 3 -16.81 18.88 -13.84
C PRO A 3 -15.60 18.60 -12.95
N SER A 4 -15.80 18.65 -11.63
CA SER A 4 -14.79 18.19 -10.68
C SER A 4 -14.82 16.67 -10.68
N ASN A 5 -14.05 16.07 -11.58
CA ASN A 5 -13.73 14.64 -11.53
C ASN A 5 -12.76 14.41 -10.37
N VAL A 6 -13.29 14.49 -9.15
CA VAL A 6 -12.60 14.00 -7.96
C VAL A 6 -12.56 12.48 -8.09
N PRO A 7 -11.39 11.83 -8.08
CA PRO A 7 -11.34 10.39 -7.92
C PRO A 7 -12.00 10.06 -6.59
N ILE A 8 -13.20 9.50 -6.65
CA ILE A 8 -13.81 8.83 -5.51
C ILE A 8 -12.77 7.81 -5.02
N PRO A 9 -12.30 7.89 -3.76
CA PRO A 9 -11.41 6.88 -3.23
C PRO A 9 -12.16 5.55 -3.35
N SER A 10 -11.52 4.52 -3.88
CA SER A 10 -12.09 3.17 -3.86
C SER A 10 -12.32 2.79 -2.40
N ALA A 11 -13.57 2.97 -1.95
CA ALA A 11 -14.03 2.97 -0.58
C ALA A 11 -14.23 1.55 -0.01
N ASP A 12 -13.52 0.56 -0.55
CA ASP A 12 -13.63 -0.82 -0.09
C ASP A 12 -12.72 -1.10 1.12
N ALA A 13 -11.81 -0.18 1.45
CA ALA A 13 -11.03 -0.24 2.68
C ALA A 13 -11.75 0.55 3.80
N PRO A 14 -12.25 -0.12 4.88
CA PRO A 14 -12.88 0.57 6.02
C PRO A 14 -11.94 1.61 6.67
N ASP A 15 -10.64 1.47 6.45
CA ASP A 15 -9.59 2.36 6.94
C ASP A 15 -9.57 3.73 6.26
N ALA A 16 -10.06 3.87 5.02
CA ALA A 16 -10.01 5.14 4.27
C ALA A 16 -10.94 6.21 4.84
N ALA A 17 -12.16 5.82 5.21
CA ALA A 17 -13.13 6.73 5.81
C ALA A 17 -12.70 7.18 7.21
N LEU A 18 -12.05 6.30 7.98
CA LEU A 18 -11.51 6.63 9.29
C LEU A 18 -10.26 7.52 9.18
N ALA A 19 -9.38 7.24 8.21
CA ALA A 19 -8.21 8.04 7.92
C ALA A 19 -8.57 9.49 7.58
N ALA A 20 -9.55 9.71 6.70
CA ALA A 20 -9.99 11.05 6.32
C ALA A 20 -10.50 11.87 7.51
N ARG A 21 -11.14 11.24 8.51
CA ARG A 21 -11.60 11.91 9.75
C ARG A 21 -10.46 12.35 10.65
N HIS A 22 -9.32 11.68 10.56
CA HIS A 22 -8.13 11.94 11.37
C HIS A 22 -7.04 12.65 10.56
N GLU A 23 -7.36 13.22 9.39
CA GLU A 23 -6.38 13.91 8.52
C GLU A 23 -5.20 12.99 8.15
N ILE A 24 -5.49 11.70 7.92
CA ILE A 24 -4.53 10.70 7.49
C ILE A 24 -4.73 10.45 5.99
N GLY A 25 -3.64 10.56 5.24
CA GLY A 25 -3.55 10.17 3.84
C GLY A 25 -2.83 8.83 3.67
N TYR A 26 -2.88 8.30 2.46
CA TYR A 26 -2.17 7.10 2.06
C TYR A 26 -1.54 7.32 0.68
N ASP A 27 -0.22 7.18 0.59
CA ASP A 27 0.56 7.39 -0.64
C ASP A 27 0.69 6.12 -1.50
N GLY A 28 -0.11 5.09 -1.22
CA GLY A 28 0.03 3.78 -1.86
C GLY A 28 1.02 2.84 -1.18
N ARG A 29 1.89 3.36 -0.30
CA ARG A 29 2.83 2.54 0.51
C ARG A 29 2.88 2.94 1.98
N HIS A 30 2.76 4.23 2.29
CA HIS A 30 2.84 4.75 3.65
C HIS A 30 1.60 5.58 3.97
N TYR A 31 1.23 5.57 5.24
CA TYR A 31 0.23 6.45 5.81
C TYR A 31 0.88 7.79 6.14
N LEU A 32 0.26 8.87 5.70
CA LEU A 32 0.74 10.23 5.87
C LEU A 32 -0.13 10.92 6.91
N TYR A 33 0.46 11.48 7.95
CA TYR A 33 -0.23 12.36 8.89
C TYR A 33 0.57 13.65 9.04
N ARG A 34 0.01 14.76 8.55
CA ARG A 34 0.70 16.06 8.46
C ARG A 34 2.04 15.93 7.73
N GLU A 35 3.16 16.13 8.42
CA GLU A 35 4.52 16.00 7.89
C GLU A 35 5.15 14.62 8.13
N TYR A 36 4.46 13.72 8.84
CA TYR A 36 4.97 12.42 9.26
C TYR A 36 4.49 11.29 8.35
N ARG A 37 5.37 10.31 8.15
CA ARG A 37 5.13 9.09 7.36
C ARG A 37 5.17 7.88 8.28
N TYR A 38 4.17 7.01 8.16
CA TYR A 38 4.00 5.81 8.95
C TYR A 38 3.81 4.60 8.02
N GLU A 39 4.36 3.46 8.43
CA GLU A 39 4.19 2.20 7.68
C GLU A 39 2.84 1.55 7.97
N HIS A 40 2.32 1.73 9.19
CA HIS A 40 1.04 1.17 9.61
C HIS A 40 -0.01 2.24 9.90
N PHE A 41 -1.26 1.94 9.52
CA PHE A 41 -2.41 2.77 9.82
C PHE A 41 -2.62 2.97 11.33
N ALA A 42 -2.39 1.91 12.11
CA ALA A 42 -2.58 1.93 13.56
C ALA A 42 -1.66 2.95 14.26
N ASP A 43 -0.42 3.09 13.79
CA ASP A 43 0.54 4.06 14.33
C ASP A 43 0.13 5.49 13.97
N ALA A 44 -0.22 5.74 12.71
CA ALA A 44 -0.72 7.03 12.25
C ALA A 44 -1.98 7.45 13.01
N LEU A 45 -2.93 6.54 13.22
CA LEU A 45 -4.17 6.78 13.96
C LEU A 45 -3.92 7.06 15.44
N SER A 46 -3.02 6.29 16.07
CA SER A 46 -2.66 6.49 17.47
C SER A 46 -2.02 7.87 17.68
N TYR A 47 -1.13 8.26 16.76
CA TYR A 47 -0.50 9.58 16.79
C TYR A 47 -1.51 10.71 16.56
N ALA A 48 -2.39 10.58 15.56
CA ALA A 48 -3.44 11.57 15.29
C ALA A 48 -4.36 11.78 16.50
N ARG A 49 -4.76 10.71 17.19
CA ARG A 49 -5.56 10.79 18.43
C ARG A 49 -4.80 11.49 19.56
N LEU A 50 -3.52 11.19 19.72
CA LEU A 50 -2.67 11.84 20.71
C LEU A 50 -2.49 13.33 20.41
N ASP A 51 -2.31 13.71 19.14
CA ASP A 51 -2.17 15.11 18.74
C ASP A 51 -3.49 15.88 18.93
N GLN A 52 -4.62 15.29 18.53
CA GLN A 52 -5.96 15.87 18.74
C GLN A 52 -6.31 16.04 20.23
N ALA A 53 -5.77 15.20 21.12
CA ALA A 53 -5.96 15.33 22.56
C ALA A 53 -5.09 16.45 23.20
N ARG A 54 -4.12 17.03 22.47
CA ARG A 54 -3.27 18.11 23.01
C ARG A 54 -3.98 19.46 22.97
N PRO A 55 -4.02 20.22 24.08
CA PRO A 55 -4.56 21.58 24.09
C PRO A 55 -3.66 22.49 23.25
N GLY A 56 -4.15 22.90 22.06
CA GLY A 56 -3.40 23.70 21.08
C GLY A 56 -3.34 23.07 19.68
N CYS A 57 -3.82 21.83 19.52
CA CYS A 57 -3.96 21.22 18.21
C CYS A 57 -4.93 22.03 17.34
N ARG A 58 -4.42 22.62 16.27
CA ARG A 58 -5.25 23.21 15.21
C ARG A 58 -5.33 22.19 14.07
N PRO A 59 -6.55 21.77 13.68
CA PRO A 59 -6.73 21.01 12.45
C PRO A 59 -6.19 21.85 11.29
N ASP A 60 -5.57 21.20 10.32
CA ASP A 60 -5.02 21.89 9.17
C ASP A 60 -6.12 21.98 8.09
N PRO A 61 -6.73 23.16 7.86
CA PRO A 61 -7.83 23.28 6.92
C PRO A 61 -7.38 23.12 5.46
N ALA A 62 -6.08 23.12 5.19
CA ALA A 62 -5.52 22.86 3.86
C ALA A 62 -5.17 21.38 3.66
N PHE A 63 -5.35 20.52 4.67
CA PHE A 63 -5.12 19.10 4.52
C PHE A 63 -6.14 18.48 3.57
N VAL A 64 -5.63 17.97 2.45
CA VAL A 64 -6.41 17.16 1.51
C VAL A 64 -6.01 15.71 1.74
N ALA A 65 -6.95 14.91 2.25
CA ALA A 65 -6.76 13.47 2.40
C ALA A 65 -6.50 12.85 1.03
N ARG A 66 -5.23 12.57 0.75
CA ARG A 66 -4.81 11.91 -0.47
C ARG A 66 -4.81 10.41 -0.23
N TRP A 67 -5.56 9.67 -1.03
CA TRP A 67 -5.63 8.21 -0.95
C TRP A 67 -5.25 7.64 -2.30
N ASP A 68 -3.97 7.39 -2.50
CA ASP A 68 -3.47 6.73 -3.70
C ASP A 68 -3.78 5.24 -3.67
N ALA A 69 -3.88 4.66 -4.86
CA ALA A 69 -4.01 3.23 -4.99
C ALA A 69 -2.83 2.54 -4.30
N PRO A 70 -3.06 1.44 -3.56
CA PRO A 70 -1.97 0.64 -3.02
C PRO A 70 -1.01 0.30 -4.15
N TRP A 71 0.29 0.44 -3.88
CA TRP A 71 1.32 0.16 -4.85
C TRP A 71 1.13 -1.27 -5.36
N GLN A 72 0.89 -1.41 -6.65
CA GLN A 72 0.79 -2.70 -7.31
C GLN A 72 2.01 -2.92 -8.19
N PRO A 73 2.52 -4.16 -8.26
CA PRO A 73 3.55 -4.50 -9.23
C PRO A 73 3.06 -4.18 -10.65
N ASP A 74 3.94 -3.58 -11.45
CA ASP A 74 3.72 -3.31 -12.87
C ASP A 74 3.36 -4.61 -13.63
N PRO A 75 2.60 -4.59 -14.74
CA PRO A 75 2.33 -5.78 -15.55
C PRO A 75 3.59 -6.62 -15.85
N ALA A 76 4.72 -6.00 -16.15
CA ALA A 76 5.97 -6.75 -16.38
C ALA A 76 6.46 -7.48 -15.11
N GLN A 77 6.26 -6.87 -13.93
CA GLN A 77 6.57 -7.49 -12.64
C GLN A 77 5.58 -8.60 -12.29
N GLN A 78 4.30 -8.43 -12.64
CA GLN A 78 3.26 -9.46 -12.46
C GLN A 78 3.52 -10.70 -13.32
N GLU A 79 3.92 -10.52 -14.58
CA GLU A 79 4.34 -11.63 -15.44
C GLU A 79 5.54 -12.37 -14.85
N GLN A 80 6.50 -11.62 -14.30
CA GLN A 80 7.67 -12.20 -13.67
C GLN A 80 7.29 -12.96 -12.40
N MET A 81 6.42 -12.40 -11.57
CA MET A 81 5.88 -13.06 -10.39
C MET A 81 5.14 -14.35 -10.75
N ALA A 82 4.27 -14.32 -11.75
CA ALA A 82 3.53 -15.50 -12.22
C ALA A 82 4.49 -16.60 -12.72
N ARG A 83 5.56 -16.22 -13.43
CA ARG A 83 6.60 -17.14 -13.92
C ARG A 83 7.41 -17.83 -12.82
N TRP A 84 7.48 -17.22 -11.63
CA TRP A 84 8.22 -17.76 -10.49
C TRP A 84 7.31 -18.22 -9.34
N GLY A 85 5.99 -18.15 -9.50
CA GLY A 85 5.03 -18.48 -8.45
C GLY A 85 5.05 -17.55 -7.24
N ILE A 86 5.46 -16.28 -7.44
CA ILE A 86 5.54 -15.27 -6.38
C ILE A 86 4.17 -14.61 -6.24
N GLY A 87 3.60 -14.64 -5.03
CA GLY A 87 2.41 -13.88 -4.67
C GLY A 87 2.76 -12.45 -4.26
N PHE A 88 1.78 -11.54 -4.33
CA PHE A 88 1.90 -10.21 -3.72
C PHE A 88 0.67 -9.95 -2.85
N ALA A 89 0.90 -9.69 -1.57
CA ALA A 89 -0.16 -9.41 -0.62
C ALA A 89 0.26 -8.30 0.33
N ALA A 90 -0.62 -7.30 0.50
CA ALA A 90 -0.44 -6.20 1.45
C ALA A 90 0.93 -5.49 1.35
N GLY A 91 1.47 -5.32 0.14
CA GLY A 91 2.76 -4.66 -0.06
C GLY A 91 3.99 -5.58 0.00
N TYR A 92 3.82 -6.86 0.34
CA TYR A 92 4.90 -7.82 0.45
C TYR A 92 4.82 -8.91 -0.63
N TYR A 93 5.99 -9.34 -1.09
CA TYR A 93 6.13 -10.48 -2.00
C TYR A 93 6.19 -11.77 -1.20
N LEU A 94 5.33 -12.71 -1.54
CA LEU A 94 5.22 -14.01 -0.89
C LEU A 94 5.79 -15.08 -1.80
N LEU A 95 6.78 -15.81 -1.32
CA LEU A 95 7.35 -16.94 -2.05
C LEU A 95 7.62 -18.08 -1.07
N ASP A 96 7.00 -19.24 -1.30
CA ASP A 96 7.20 -20.45 -0.49
C ASP A 96 6.97 -20.23 1.03
N GLY A 97 6.07 -19.31 1.40
CA GLY A 97 5.79 -18.96 2.80
C GLY A 97 6.71 -17.89 3.40
N TYR A 98 7.70 -17.42 2.65
CA TYR A 98 8.57 -16.30 3.04
C TYR A 98 8.02 -14.98 2.52
N ARG A 99 8.15 -13.93 3.33
CA ARG A 99 7.77 -12.55 3.00
C ARG A 99 9.02 -11.77 2.62
N TYR A 100 8.98 -11.11 1.47
CA TYR A 100 10.04 -10.27 0.95
C TYR A 100 9.50 -8.86 0.72
N GLU A 101 10.32 -7.87 1.03
CA GLU A 101 9.99 -6.46 0.79
C GLU A 101 10.22 -6.06 -0.68
N HIS A 102 11.13 -6.75 -1.36
CA HIS A 102 11.50 -6.47 -2.74
C HIS A 102 11.33 -7.69 -3.63
N LEU A 103 10.81 -7.46 -4.84
CA LEU A 103 10.69 -8.49 -5.87
C LEU A 103 12.05 -9.07 -6.24
N ALA A 104 13.10 -8.25 -6.27
CA ALA A 104 14.45 -8.68 -6.62
C ALA A 104 15.00 -9.76 -5.67
N ASP A 105 14.72 -9.64 -4.37
CA ASP A 105 15.10 -10.64 -3.37
C ASP A 105 14.31 -11.93 -3.54
N ALA A 106 12.98 -11.82 -3.71
CA ALA A 106 12.13 -12.97 -3.97
C ALA A 106 12.55 -13.71 -5.26
N LEU A 107 12.86 -12.98 -6.33
CA LEU A 107 13.35 -13.55 -7.59
C LEU A 107 14.73 -14.18 -7.46
N SER A 108 15.64 -13.56 -6.71
CA SER A 108 16.97 -14.12 -6.48
C SER A 108 16.87 -15.42 -5.70
N TYR A 109 16.01 -15.47 -4.68
CA TYR A 109 15.73 -16.69 -3.94
C TYR A 109 15.06 -17.77 -4.82
N ALA A 110 14.07 -17.38 -5.63
CA ALA A 110 13.40 -18.29 -6.57
C ALA A 110 14.39 -18.88 -7.58
N ARG A 111 15.30 -18.07 -8.14
CA ARG A 111 16.36 -18.52 -9.06
C ARG A 111 17.35 -19.47 -8.41
N GLN A 112 17.66 -19.26 -7.13
CA GLN A 112 18.59 -20.13 -6.39
C GLN A 112 17.95 -21.47 -6.03
N ARG A 113 16.62 -21.51 -5.82
CA ARG A 113 15.93 -22.67 -5.25
C ARG A 113 15.06 -23.46 -6.23
N ALA A 114 14.61 -22.85 -7.33
CA ALA A 114 13.68 -23.47 -8.28
C ALA A 114 14.11 -23.27 -9.74
N ALA A 115 13.85 -24.27 -10.59
CA ALA A 115 13.70 -24.03 -12.02
C ALA A 115 12.40 -23.22 -12.22
N PRO A 116 12.35 -22.27 -13.18
CA PRO A 116 11.11 -21.53 -13.47
C PRO A 116 9.97 -22.52 -13.71
N VAL A 117 8.77 -22.25 -13.19
CA VAL A 117 7.64 -23.16 -13.42
C VAL A 117 7.48 -23.32 -14.93
N PRO A 118 7.43 -24.57 -15.46
CA PRO A 118 7.20 -24.76 -16.88
C PRO A 118 5.84 -24.11 -17.16
N ALA A 119 5.83 -23.14 -18.08
CA ALA A 119 4.59 -22.57 -18.59
C ALA A 119 3.71 -23.75 -18.99
N ALA A 120 2.62 -23.98 -18.27
CA ALA A 120 1.73 -25.09 -18.53
C ALA A 120 1.28 -24.95 -19.98
N HIS A 121 1.86 -25.79 -20.84
CA HIS A 121 1.43 -25.97 -22.21
C HIS A 121 0.10 -26.70 -22.10
N SER A 122 -0.99 -25.95 -22.06
CA SER A 122 -2.34 -26.50 -22.19
C SER A 122 -2.39 -27.21 -23.54
N ALA A 123 -2.43 -28.54 -23.48
CA ALA A 123 -2.70 -29.44 -24.60
C ALA A 123 -4.20 -29.54 -24.88
#